data_AF-A0A1Q5XR99-F1
#
_entry.id   AF-A0A1Q5XR99-F1
#
_cell.length_a   1.000
_cell.length_b   1.000
_cell.length_c   1.000
_cell.angle_alpha   90.00
_cell.angle_beta   90.00
_cell.angle_gamma   90.00
#
_symmetry.space_group_name_H-M   'P 1'
#
loop_
_entity.id
_entity.type
_entity.pdbx_description
1 polymer ?
#
loop_
_entity_poly.entity_id
_entity_poly.type
_entity_poly.pdbx_seq_one_letter_code
_entity_poly.pdbx_strand_id
1 'polypeptide(L)'
;MLYAHERMAELWTISKQRPLKNSEKLEMEICQQANVMYCWDWARIKQLSLMAAATKDVQLQHEICTQLEELQLTGKVSKRT
;
A
#
# COMPACT_ATOMS: atom_id res chain seq x y z
N MET A 1 -7.09 -3.37 5.48
CA MET A 1 -7.39 -2.11 4.77
C MET A 1 -6.64 -1.01 5.52
N LEU A 2 -5.92 -0.10 4.83
CA LEU A 2 -5.22 0.99 5.50
C LEU A 2 -6.15 2.19 5.67
N TYR A 3 -5.94 2.97 6.73
CA TYR A 3 -6.70 4.21 6.97
C TYR A 3 -6.70 5.14 5.75
N ALA A 4 -5.56 5.26 5.06
CA ALA A 4 -5.45 6.06 3.84
C ALA A 4 -6.44 5.61 2.74
N HIS A 5 -6.68 4.31 2.59
CA HIS A 5 -7.61 3.78 1.59
C HIS A 5 -9.06 4.05 1.97
N GLU A 6 -9.40 3.92 3.26
CA GLU A 6 -10.73 4.25 3.78
C GLU A 6 -11.01 5.74 3.63
N ARG A 7 -10.06 6.60 4.02
CA ARG A 7 -10.21 8.05 3.91
C ARG A 7 -10.30 8.53 2.47
N MET A 8 -9.55 7.94 1.53
CA MET A 8 -9.73 8.23 0.10
C MET A 8 -11.15 7.90 -0.39
N ALA A 9 -11.70 6.75 0.02
CA ALA A 9 -13.04 6.35 -0.38
C ALA A 9 -14.12 7.31 0.16
N GLU A 10 -13.95 7.75 1.41
CA GLU A 10 -14.83 8.74 2.03
C GLU A 10 -14.76 10.09 1.29
N LEU A 11 -13.55 10.63 1.08
CA LEU A 11 -13.34 11.90 0.38
C LEU A 11 -13.86 11.85 -1.05
N TRP A 12 -13.68 10.72 -1.74
CA TRP A 12 -14.25 10.52 -3.07
C TRP A 12 -15.77 10.58 -3.04
N THR A 13 -16.41 9.95 -2.05
CA THR A 13 -17.87 9.97 -1.88
C THR A 13 -18.38 11.39 -1.61
N ILE A 14 -17.70 12.15 -0.74
CA ILE A 14 -18.01 13.56 -0.49
C ILE A 14 -17.90 14.38 -1.78
N SER A 15 -16.86 14.13 -2.60
CA SER A 15 -16.63 14.84 -3.86
C SER A 15 -17.74 14.64 -4.89
N LYS A 16 -18.53 13.55 -4.78
CA LYS A 16 -19.69 13.29 -5.65
C LYS A 16 -20.92 14.10 -5.27
N GLN A 17 -20.99 14.58 -4.02
CA GLN A 17 -22.12 15.35 -3.52
C GLN A 17 -21.86 16.86 -3.57
N ARG A 18 -20.60 17.27 -3.35
CA ARG A 18 -20.17 18.68 -3.41
C ARG A 18 -18.69 18.79 -3.72
N PRO A 19 -18.20 19.97 -4.16
CA PRO A 19 -16.77 20.23 -4.22
C PRO A 19 -16.08 20.02 -2.86
N LEU A 20 -14.87 19.48 -2.90
CA LEU A 20 -14.02 19.35 -1.71
C LEU A 20 -13.53 20.72 -1.24
N LYS A 21 -13.53 20.91 0.08
CA LYS A 21 -12.86 22.04 0.75
C LYS A 21 -11.35 21.90 0.58
N ASN A 22 -10.61 22.99 0.77
CA ASN A 22 -9.15 22.97 0.62
C ASN A 22 -8.47 21.98 1.57
N SER A 23 -8.96 21.85 2.81
CA SER A 23 -8.47 20.84 3.77
C SER A 23 -8.71 19.41 3.28
N GLU A 24 -9.89 19.14 2.71
CA GLU A 24 -10.26 17.82 2.19
C GLU A 24 -9.46 17.46 0.93
N LYS A 25 -9.12 18.44 0.09
CA LYS A 25 -8.22 18.25 -1.05
C LYS A 25 -6.81 17.88 -0.59
N LEU A 26 -6.29 18.60 0.40
CA LEU A 26 -4.99 18.30 1.00
C LEU A 26 -4.96 16.89 1.60
N GLU A 27 -6.01 16.52 2.35
CA GLU A 27 -6.14 15.16 2.88
C GLU A 27 -6.19 14.10 1.76
N MET A 28 -6.90 14.38 0.66
CA MET A 28 -6.95 13.48 -0.50
C MET A 28 -5.56 13.28 -1.10
N GLU A 29 -4.79 14.35 -1.29
CA GLU A 29 -3.41 14.28 -1.81
C GLU A 29 -2.50 13.46 -0.90
N ILE A 30 -2.57 13.67 0.43
CA ILE A 30 -1.81 12.90 1.42
C ILE A 30 -2.16 11.41 1.33
N CYS A 31 -3.46 11.07 1.29
CA CYS A 31 -3.88 9.68 1.23
C CYS A 31 -3.52 9.02 -0.11
N GLN A 32 -3.58 9.76 -1.21
CA GLN A 32 -3.12 9.29 -2.52
C GLN A 32 -1.62 9.04 -2.53
N GLN A 33 -0.81 9.91 -1.94
CA GLN A 33 0.63 9.70 -1.83
C GLN A 33 0.94 8.42 -1.03
N ALA A 34 0.24 8.19 0.08
CA ALA A 34 0.36 6.96 0.86
C ALA A 34 -0.02 5.71 0.03
N ASN A 35 -1.11 5.79 -0.74
CA ASN A 35 -1.53 4.71 -1.63
C ASN A 35 -0.52 4.44 -2.75
N VAL A 36 0.06 5.47 -3.35
CA VAL A 36 1.11 5.33 -4.37
C VAL A 36 2.30 4.56 -3.80
N MET A 37 2.79 4.95 -2.62
CA MET A 37 3.90 4.24 -1.97
C MET A 37 3.55 2.77 -1.69
N TYR A 38 2.37 2.52 -1.12
CA TYR A 38 1.87 1.17 -0.85
C TYR A 38 1.83 0.30 -2.13
N CYS A 39 1.27 0.84 -3.21
CA CYS A 39 1.15 0.13 -4.49
C CYS A 39 2.52 -0.23 -5.08
N TRP A 40 3.50 0.68 -5.00
CA TRP A 40 4.85 0.41 -5.49
C TRP A 40 5.55 -0.67 -4.67
N ASP A 41 5.48 -0.61 -3.34
CA ASP A 41 6.05 -1.66 -2.49
C ASP A 41 5.37 -3.00 -2.70
N TRP A 42 4.04 -3.01 -2.85
CA TRP A 42 3.28 -4.23 -3.14
C TRP A 42 3.74 -4.87 -4.45
N ALA A 43 3.82 -4.09 -5.53
CA ALA A 43 4.27 -4.57 -6.84
C ALA A 43 5.69 -5.13 -6.78
N ARG A 44 6.60 -4.42 -6.11
CA ARG A 44 8.00 -4.84 -5.91
C ARG A 44 8.07 -6.19 -5.19
N ILE A 45 7.38 -6.34 -4.06
CA ILE A 45 7.42 -7.57 -3.26
C ILE A 45 6.76 -8.74 -4.02
N LYS A 46 5.66 -8.49 -4.73
CA LYS A 46 5.04 -9.52 -5.58
C LYS A 46 5.96 -9.99 -6.69
N GLN A 47 6.71 -9.09 -7.32
CA GLN A 47 7.71 -9.47 -8.32
C GLN A 47 8.80 -10.35 -7.70
N LEU A 48 9.31 -10.00 -6.52
CA LEU A 48 10.28 -10.83 -5.79
C LEU A 48 9.71 -12.21 -5.44
N SER A 49 8.42 -12.28 -5.06
CA SER A 49 7.74 -13.55 -4.76
C SER A 49 7.73 -14.49 -5.96
N LEU A 50 7.46 -13.96 -7.15
CA LEU A 50 7.48 -14.73 -8.40
C LEU A 50 8.89 -15.24 -8.72
N MET A 51 9.92 -14.42 -8.49
CA MET A 51 11.31 -14.82 -8.71
C MET A 51 11.73 -15.93 -7.74
N ALA A 52 11.42 -15.80 -6.45
CA ALA A 52 11.70 -16.82 -5.44
C ALA A 52 11.00 -18.16 -5.75
N ALA A 53 9.76 -18.09 -6.26
CA ALA A 53 9.05 -19.27 -6.74
C ALA A 53 9.73 -19.93 -7.95
N ALA A 54 10.18 -19.14 -8.91
CA ALA A 54 10.88 -19.66 -10.09
C ALA A 54 12.20 -20.35 -9.72
N THR A 55 12.92 -19.86 -8.70
CA THR A 55 14.17 -20.47 -8.21
C THR A 55 13.96 -21.55 -7.15
N LYS A 56 12.71 -21.84 -6.74
CA LYS A 56 12.37 -22.77 -5.65
C LYS A 56 13.03 -22.41 -4.31
N ASP A 57 13.28 -21.12 -4.08
CA ASP A 57 13.85 -20.62 -2.83
C ASP A 57 12.73 -20.46 -1.78
N VAL A 58 12.49 -21.54 -1.03
CA VAL A 58 11.42 -21.60 -0.03
C VAL A 58 11.69 -20.66 1.15
N GLN A 59 12.95 -20.45 1.53
CA GLN A 59 13.30 -19.56 2.65
C GLN A 59 12.97 -18.11 2.29
N LEU A 60 13.40 -17.67 1.10
CA LEU A 60 13.08 -16.35 0.59
C LEU A 60 11.57 -16.14 0.42
N GLN A 61 10.82 -17.17 0.01
CA GLN A 61 9.36 -17.10 -0.05
C GLN A 61 8.71 -16.80 1.30
N HIS A 62 9.16 -17.46 2.38
CA HIS A 62 8.62 -17.22 3.72
C HIS A 62 8.89 -15.77 4.16
N GLU A 63 10.10 -15.26 3.93
CA GLU A 63 10.45 -13.88 4.25
C GLU A 63 9.62 -12.86 3.47
N ILE A 64 9.37 -13.13 2.18
CA ILE A 64 8.51 -12.32 1.33
C ILE A 64 7.06 -12.32 1.82
N CYS A 65 6.54 -13.47 2.27
CA CYS A 65 5.20 -13.55 2.88
C CYS A 65 5.12 -12.65 4.13
N THR A 66 6.12 -12.70 5.01
CA THR A 66 6.18 -11.81 6.18
C THR A 66 6.19 -10.33 5.78
N GLN A 67 6.94 -9.96 4.75
CA GLN A 67 6.96 -8.57 4.25
C GLN A 67 5.61 -8.13 3.67
N LEU A 68 4.91 -9.02 2.96
CA LEU A 68 3.55 -8.74 2.46
C LEU A 68 2.56 -8.52 3.61
N GLU A 69 2.62 -9.37 4.64
CA GLU A 69 1.77 -9.24 5.83
C GLU A 69 2.04 -7.92 6.57
N GLU A 70 3.31 -7.56 6.75
CA GLU A 70 3.70 -6.28 7.37
C GLU A 70 3.19 -5.09 6.56
N LEU A 71 3.35 -5.12 5.23
CA LEU A 71 2.86 -4.08 4.34
C LEU A 71 1.33 -3.93 4.42
N GLN A 72 0.60 -5.04 4.48
CA GLN A 72 -0.86 -5.03 4.61
C GLN A 72 -1.35 -4.43 5.92
N LEU A 73 -0.63 -4.71 7.02
CA LEU A 73 -0.99 -4.26 8.36
C LEU A 73 -0.60 -2.81 8.61
N THR A 74 0.58 -2.39 8.14
CA THR A 74 1.20 -1.12 8.54
C THR A 74 1.31 -0.10 7.41
N GLY A 75 1.18 -0.54 6.16
CA GLY A 75 1.44 0.27 4.98
C GLY A 75 2.93 0.52 4.72
N LYS A 76 3.82 -0.18 5.44
CA LYS A 76 5.28 -0.07 5.32
C LYS A 76 5.93 -1.45 5.37
N VAL A 77 7.14 -1.54 4.84
CA VAL A 77 7.98 -2.74 4.92
C VAL A 77 9.23 -2.36 5.67
N SER A 78 9.58 -3.12 6.71
CA SER A 78 10.84 -2.93 7.40
C SER A 78 12.00 -3.29 6.48
N LYS A 79 12.91 -2.34 6.24
CA LYS A 79 14.18 -2.64 5.57
C LYS A 79 15.02 -3.47 6.52
N ARG A 80 15.24 -4.75 6.21
CA ARG A 80 16.25 -5.55 6.90
C ARG A 80 17.62 -5.17 6.32
N THR A 81 18.41 -4.45 7.13
CA THR A 81 19.85 -4.19 6.92
C THR A 81 20.66 -5.47 6.99
#